data_AF-A0A7C4EEZ3-F1
#
_entry.id   AF-A0A7C4EEZ3-F1
#
_cell.length_a   1.000
_cell.length_b   1.000
_cell.length_c   1.000
_cell.angle_alpha   90.00
_cell.angle_beta   90.00
_cell.angle_gamma   90.00
#
_symmetry.space_group_name_H-M   'P 1'
#
loop_
_entity.id
_entity.type
_entity.pdbx_description
1 polymer ?
#
loop_
_entity_poly.entity_id
_entity_poly.type
_entity_poly.pdbx_seq_one_letter_code
_entity_poly.pdbx_strand_id
1 'polypeptide(L)'
;MSNQNNSSETYTDDSPQAETYDASAGGDMAAESGLIVQNSKSANRTTVVMLGCLLIGAAALYYMRLKAGPAPVSANPTAKAASATISGFLVDGGKSIHAIKTMIDSTQRVVEQFTRMPHANLVELDPQQDNPFDFPRPPKPKADEQEELRRKQEEQRKAILASAERLSLQSIVHGANVRACMINNTLYTEGQTVNEFTIEKISSDSVVVRSGDLRFLLRMKQSR
;
A
#
# COMPACT_ATOMS: atom_id res chain seq x y z
N MET A 1 1.20 0.95 -36.28
CA MET A 1 2.60 0.98 -35.79
C MET A 1 2.58 0.52 -34.35
N SER A 2 3.13 -0.67 -34.14
CA SER A 2 3.22 -1.38 -32.87
C SER A 2 4.17 -0.65 -31.91
N ASN A 3 3.84 -0.62 -30.62
CA ASN A 3 4.87 -0.72 -29.59
C ASN A 3 4.32 -1.46 -28.37
N GLN A 4 4.66 -2.74 -28.30
CA GLN A 4 4.59 -3.56 -27.10
C GLN A 4 5.77 -3.15 -26.22
N ASN A 5 5.55 -2.90 -24.93
CA ASN A 5 6.58 -3.17 -23.95
C ASN A 5 5.96 -3.73 -22.68
N ASN A 6 6.10 -5.05 -22.62
CA ASN A 6 5.85 -5.95 -21.51
C ASN A 6 7.16 -6.06 -20.72
N SER A 7 7.15 -5.74 -19.43
CA SER A 7 8.24 -6.13 -18.52
C SER A 7 7.63 -6.51 -17.17
N SER A 8 7.51 -7.81 -16.99
CA SER A 8 7.17 -8.50 -15.75
C SER A 8 8.46 -8.90 -15.04
N GLU A 9 8.77 -8.33 -13.87
CA GLU A 9 9.73 -8.90 -12.91
C GLU A 9 9.27 -8.47 -11.49
N THR A 10 8.67 -9.39 -10.73
CA THR A 10 9.30 -10.32 -9.76
C THR A 10 9.16 -9.76 -8.34
N TYR A 11 8.17 -10.31 -7.64
CA TYR A 11 7.83 -10.09 -6.24
C TYR A 11 8.75 -10.99 -5.40
N THR A 12 9.66 -10.42 -4.62
CA THR A 12 10.37 -11.16 -3.56
C THR A 12 9.54 -11.10 -2.28
N ASP A 13 8.82 -12.17 -2.03
CA ASP A 13 8.23 -12.55 -0.74
C ASP A 13 9.35 -13.05 0.18
N ASP A 14 9.74 -12.25 1.16
CA ASP A 14 10.69 -12.63 2.21
C ASP A 14 9.90 -12.77 3.52
N SER A 15 9.28 -13.93 3.67
CA SER A 15 8.63 -14.37 4.90
C SER A 15 9.59 -15.32 5.65
N PRO A 16 10.05 -14.99 6.86
CA PRO A 16 10.92 -15.86 7.63
C PRO A 16 10.12 -17.02 8.22
N GLN A 17 10.37 -18.23 7.71
CA GLN A 17 9.89 -19.46 8.36
C GLN A 17 10.80 -19.81 9.53
N ALA A 18 10.20 -19.78 10.72
CA ALA A 18 10.72 -20.37 11.93
C ALA A 18 10.72 -21.89 11.80
N GLU A 19 11.89 -22.52 11.95
CA GLU A 19 11.98 -23.91 12.37
C GLU A 19 12.66 -23.98 13.73
N THR A 20 11.81 -24.27 14.70
CA THR A 20 12.10 -24.76 16.05
C THR A 20 12.52 -26.23 16.00
N TYR A 21 13.69 -26.56 16.54
CA TYR A 21 13.95 -27.87 17.14
C TYR A 21 14.77 -27.71 18.43
N ASP A 22 14.01 -27.87 19.51
CA ASP A 22 14.26 -28.66 20.71
C ASP A 22 15.63 -28.58 21.42
N ALA A 23 15.56 -28.05 22.64
CA ALA A 23 16.58 -28.15 23.65
C ALA A 23 16.43 -29.48 24.40
N SER A 24 17.41 -30.37 24.28
CA SER A 24 17.59 -31.46 25.24
C SER A 24 18.87 -31.20 26.04
N ALA A 25 18.64 -30.94 27.32
CA ALA A 25 19.62 -30.71 28.35
C ALA A 25 20.27 -32.03 28.83
N GLY A 26 21.50 -31.90 29.31
CA GLY A 26 22.03 -32.76 30.37
C GLY A 26 22.79 -34.00 29.90
N GLY A 27 24.10 -33.97 30.10
CA GLY A 27 24.98 -35.12 29.93
C GLY A 27 26.36 -34.80 30.44
N ASP A 28 26.52 -34.98 31.75
CA ASP A 28 27.73 -34.77 32.53
C ASP A 28 28.98 -35.44 31.99
N MET A 29 30.09 -34.89 32.46
CA MET A 29 31.44 -35.43 32.44
C MET A 29 31.51 -36.95 32.65
N ALA A 30 32.18 -37.63 31.73
CA ALA A 30 32.94 -38.84 32.03
C ALA A 30 34.26 -38.78 31.26
N ALA A 31 35.33 -38.50 32.01
CA ALA A 31 36.70 -38.64 31.56
C ALA A 31 36.97 -40.12 31.29
N GLU A 32 37.01 -40.49 30.02
CA GLU A 32 37.53 -41.78 29.59
C GLU A 32 38.72 -41.51 28.69
N SER A 33 39.90 -41.58 29.32
CA SER A 33 41.20 -41.65 28.67
C SER A 33 41.26 -42.90 27.77
N GLY A 34 40.66 -42.82 26.59
CA GLY A 34 40.88 -43.73 25.49
C GLY A 34 41.98 -43.18 24.60
N LEU A 35 43.24 -43.48 24.92
CA LEU A 35 44.38 -43.22 24.04
C LEU A 35 44.25 -44.08 22.79
N ILE A 36 43.46 -43.64 21.82
CA ILE A 36 43.50 -44.15 20.46
C ILE A 36 44.74 -43.53 19.82
N VAL A 37 45.87 -44.23 19.92
CA VAL A 37 47.01 -44.05 19.02
C VAL A 37 46.57 -44.51 17.64
N GLN A 38 45.89 -43.62 16.92
CA GLN A 38 45.69 -43.79 15.49
C GLN A 38 46.94 -43.30 14.77
N ASN A 39 47.57 -44.28 14.14
CA ASN A 39 48.67 -44.20 13.19
C ASN A 39 48.64 -42.90 12.37
N SER A 40 49.79 -42.22 12.26
CA SER A 40 49.93 -40.90 11.64
C SER A 40 49.56 -40.92 10.15
N LYS A 41 48.27 -40.74 9.87
CA LYS A 41 47.81 -40.30 8.56
C LYS A 41 48.25 -38.85 8.44
N SER A 42 49.20 -38.58 7.55
CA SER A 42 49.70 -37.22 7.28
C SER A 42 48.51 -36.28 7.19
N ALA A 43 48.42 -35.32 8.12
CA ALA A 43 47.31 -34.39 8.16
C ALA A 43 47.09 -33.83 6.76
N ASN A 44 45.87 -33.93 6.24
CA ASN A 44 45.54 -33.43 4.91
C ASN A 44 46.04 -31.98 4.84
N ARG A 45 46.81 -31.63 3.81
CA ARG A 45 47.40 -30.29 3.68
C ARG A 45 46.34 -29.20 3.86
N THR A 46 45.12 -29.45 3.40
CA THR A 46 43.95 -28.60 3.59
C THR A 46 43.62 -28.34 5.06
N THR A 47 43.66 -29.36 5.92
CA THR A 47 43.39 -29.23 7.37
C THR A 47 44.48 -28.42 8.07
N VAL A 48 45.74 -28.61 7.68
CA VAL A 48 46.87 -27.83 8.22
C VAL A 48 46.75 -26.34 7.83
N VAL A 49 46.36 -26.06 6.59
CA VAL A 49 46.14 -24.68 6.12
C VAL A 49 44.95 -24.03 6.82
N MET A 50 43.84 -24.76 7.00
CA MET A 50 42.66 -24.23 7.71
C MET A 50 42.95 -23.91 9.17
N LEU A 51 43.67 -24.80 9.87
CA LEU A 51 44.10 -24.55 11.25
C LEU A 51 45.03 -23.33 11.32
N GLY A 52 45.93 -23.17 10.35
CA GLY A 52 46.80 -22.00 10.24
C GLY A 52 46.04 -20.68 10.07
N CYS A 53 45.08 -20.63 9.14
CA CYS A 53 44.25 -19.44 8.94
C CYS A 53 43.45 -19.08 10.21
N LEU A 54 42.93 -20.07 10.92
CA LEU A 54 42.14 -19.85 12.13
C LEU A 54 42.98 -19.23 13.25
N LEU A 55 44.22 -19.70 13.43
CA LEU A 55 45.17 -19.13 14.39
C LEU A 55 45.57 -17.69 14.03
N ILE A 56 45.82 -17.41 12.74
CA ILE A 56 46.16 -16.06 12.28
C ILE A 56 44.98 -15.10 12.49
N GLY A 57 43.75 -15.53 12.17
CA GLY A 57 42.54 -14.72 12.37
C GLY A 57 42.29 -14.40 13.85
N ALA A 58 42.44 -15.39 14.73
CA ALA A 58 42.33 -15.18 16.17
C ALA A 58 43.39 -14.22 16.71
N ALA A 59 44.64 -14.35 16.26
CA ALA A 59 45.72 -13.45 16.64
C ALA A 59 45.49 -12.01 16.13
N ALA A 60 44.98 -11.84 14.91
CA ALA A 60 44.65 -10.53 14.35
C ALA A 60 43.52 -9.84 15.12
N LEU A 61 42.44 -10.58 15.45
CA LEU A 61 41.35 -10.08 16.28
C LEU A 61 41.83 -9.70 17.68
N TYR A 62 42.69 -10.52 18.29
CA TYR A 62 43.27 -10.23 19.60
C TYR A 62 44.13 -8.97 19.57
N TYR A 63 44.97 -8.81 18.54
CA TYR A 63 45.79 -7.62 18.34
C TYR A 63 44.93 -6.37 18.11
N MET A 64 43.87 -6.48 17.31
CA MET A 64 42.90 -5.40 17.11
C MET A 64 42.23 -5.02 18.43
N ARG A 65 41.83 -5.98 19.28
CA ARG A 65 41.23 -5.66 20.59
C ARG A 65 42.19 -4.94 21.52
N LEU A 66 43.48 -5.28 21.48
CA LEU A 66 44.50 -4.62 22.31
C LEU A 66 44.75 -3.18 21.88
N LYS A 67 44.63 -2.88 20.59
CA LYS A 67 44.87 -1.54 20.03
C LYS A 67 43.60 -0.68 19.91
N ALA A 68 42.45 -1.30 19.69
CA ALA A 68 41.15 -0.69 19.61
C ALA A 68 40.43 -0.80 20.97
N GLY A 69 41.01 -0.16 21.99
CA GLY A 69 40.19 0.33 23.09
C GLY A 69 39.19 1.35 22.51
N PRO A 70 37.92 1.38 22.93
CA PRO A 70 36.99 2.38 22.46
C PRO A 70 37.58 3.76 22.79
N ALA A 71 37.96 4.51 21.75
CA ALA A 71 38.10 5.95 21.91
C ALA A 71 36.76 6.40 22.51
N PRO A 72 36.73 7.13 23.65
CA PRO A 72 35.49 7.67 24.13
C PRO A 72 34.97 8.55 23.01
N VAL A 73 33.95 8.06 22.30
CA VAL A 73 33.23 8.85 21.33
C VAL A 73 32.76 10.03 22.16
N SER A 74 33.38 11.20 21.96
CA SER A 74 32.95 12.44 22.56
C SER A 74 31.49 12.57 22.18
N ALA A 75 30.62 12.23 23.12
CA ALA A 75 29.21 12.45 22.99
C ALA A 75 29.07 13.92 22.56
N ASN A 76 28.37 14.12 21.45
CA ASN A 76 27.95 15.40 20.92
C ASN A 76 27.72 16.39 22.09
N PRO A 77 28.22 17.64 22.05
CA PRO A 77 28.03 18.62 23.14
C PRO A 77 26.59 18.75 23.64
N THR A 78 25.59 18.36 22.82
CA THR A 78 24.17 18.21 23.21
C THR A 78 23.88 17.14 24.27
N ALA A 79 24.64 16.04 24.33
CA ALA A 79 24.39 14.96 25.29
C ALA A 79 24.80 15.35 26.72
N LYS A 80 25.91 16.09 26.88
CA LYS A 80 26.31 16.64 28.20
C LYS A 80 25.35 17.73 28.68
N ALA A 81 24.86 18.57 27.76
CA ALA A 81 23.83 19.55 28.06
C ALA A 81 22.52 18.89 28.50
N ALA A 82 22.08 17.84 27.79
CA ALA A 82 20.89 17.07 28.15
C ALA A 82 21.02 16.43 29.55
N SER A 83 22.16 15.82 29.88
CA SER A 83 22.37 15.23 31.22
C SER A 83 22.36 16.28 32.35
N ALA A 84 22.84 17.50 32.10
CA ALA A 84 22.81 18.60 33.07
C ALA A 84 21.40 19.20 33.24
N THR A 85 20.61 19.28 32.17
CA THR A 85 19.21 19.71 32.23
C THR A 85 18.35 18.69 32.94
N ILE A 86 18.56 17.39 32.68
CA ILE A 86 17.83 16.30 33.32
C ILE A 86 18.10 16.27 34.83
N SER A 87 19.36 16.41 35.25
CA SER A 87 19.71 16.46 36.67
C SER A 87 19.17 17.73 37.35
N GLY A 88 19.22 18.88 36.70
CA GLY A 88 18.59 20.12 37.19
C GLY A 88 17.07 19.96 37.38
N PHE A 89 16.40 19.26 36.46
CA PHE A 89 14.96 19.00 36.51
C PHE A 89 14.56 18.03 37.62
N LEU A 90 15.40 17.02 37.90
CA LEU A 90 15.24 16.06 38.99
C LEU A 90 15.47 16.68 40.37
N VAL A 91 16.42 17.62 40.49
CA VAL A 91 16.73 18.31 41.74
C VAL A 91 15.68 19.36 42.11
N ASP A 92 15.10 20.08 41.13
CA ASP A 92 14.01 21.05 41.34
C ASP A 92 12.60 20.41 41.30
N GLY A 93 12.54 19.11 41.66
CA GLY A 93 11.40 18.21 41.43
C GLY A 93 10.03 18.73 41.88
N GLY A 94 9.95 19.57 42.91
CA GLY A 94 8.68 20.17 43.35
C GLY A 94 8.06 21.12 42.31
N LYS A 95 8.88 21.95 41.64
CA LYS A 95 8.40 22.90 40.62
C LYS A 95 8.20 22.21 39.28
N SER A 96 9.08 21.27 38.94
CA SER A 96 8.99 20.43 37.75
C SER A 96 7.72 19.58 37.74
N ILE A 97 7.36 18.95 38.88
CA ILE A 97 6.14 18.17 39.02
C ILE A 97 4.90 19.07 38.93
N HIS A 98 4.94 20.28 39.50
CA HIS A 98 3.83 21.20 39.38
C HIS A 98 3.62 21.65 37.92
N ALA A 99 4.70 21.98 37.21
CA ALA A 99 4.66 22.32 35.79
C ALA A 99 4.10 21.17 34.93
N ILE A 100 4.53 19.94 35.18
CA ILE A 100 4.01 18.74 34.50
C ILE A 100 2.51 18.56 34.81
N LYS A 101 2.11 18.70 36.07
CA LYS A 101 0.70 18.57 36.47
C LYS A 101 -0.17 19.62 35.78
N THR A 102 0.28 20.88 35.75
CA THR A 102 -0.43 21.96 35.05
C THR A 102 -0.51 21.69 33.54
N MET A 103 0.54 21.15 32.93
CA MET A 103 0.54 20.76 31.52
C MET A 103 -0.49 19.66 31.25
N ILE A 104 -0.54 18.61 32.08
CA ILE A 104 -1.52 17.52 31.96
C ILE A 104 -2.94 18.05 32.15
N ASP A 105 -3.19 18.83 33.20
CA ASP A 105 -4.51 19.42 33.47
C ASP A 105 -4.96 20.34 32.32
N SER A 106 -4.05 21.11 31.74
CA SER A 106 -4.35 21.98 30.58
C SER A 106 -4.69 21.17 29.33
N THR A 107 -3.96 20.08 29.08
CA THR A 107 -4.22 19.19 27.93
C THR A 107 -5.56 18.49 28.09
N GLN A 108 -5.87 18.01 29.29
CA GLN A 108 -7.16 17.40 29.59
C GLN A 108 -8.31 18.37 29.34
N ARG A 109 -8.18 19.64 29.76
CA ARG A 109 -9.21 20.66 29.49
C ARG A 109 -9.44 20.89 28.00
N VAL A 110 -8.38 20.90 27.20
CA VAL A 110 -8.48 21.06 25.74
C VAL A 110 -9.18 19.85 25.12
N VAL A 111 -8.82 18.64 25.52
CA VAL A 111 -9.48 17.41 25.06
C VAL A 111 -10.95 17.37 25.47
N GLU A 112 -11.27 17.78 26.70
CA GLU A 112 -12.65 17.91 27.18
C GLU A 112 -13.44 18.96 26.36
N GLN A 113 -12.80 20.06 25.96
CA GLN A 113 -13.43 21.06 25.11
C GLN A 113 -13.73 20.51 23.70
N PHE A 114 -12.81 19.74 23.11
CA PHE A 114 -13.02 19.09 21.81
C PHE A 114 -14.09 17.99 21.86
N THR A 115 -14.10 17.17 22.91
CA THR A 115 -15.10 16.11 23.08
C THR A 115 -16.50 16.64 23.38
N ARG A 116 -16.62 17.80 24.04
CA ARG A 116 -17.91 18.47 24.30
C ARG A 116 -18.43 19.26 23.10
N MET A 117 -17.59 19.57 22.11
CA MET A 117 -17.97 20.27 20.88
C MET A 117 -17.76 19.42 19.62
N PRO A 118 -18.37 18.22 19.49
CA PRO A 118 -18.21 17.38 18.29
C PRO A 118 -18.81 18.01 17.02
N HIS A 119 -19.61 19.07 17.16
CA HIS A 119 -20.29 19.78 16.07
C HIS A 119 -20.07 21.30 16.10
N ALA A 120 -19.01 21.80 16.75
CA ALA A 120 -18.58 23.17 16.48
C ALA A 120 -18.09 23.18 15.03
N ASN A 121 -18.99 23.55 14.12
CA ASN A 121 -18.77 23.60 12.69
C ASN A 121 -17.38 24.17 12.44
N LEU A 122 -16.51 23.32 11.88
CA LEU A 122 -15.27 23.73 11.25
C LEU A 122 -15.60 25.00 10.49
N VAL A 123 -14.99 26.11 10.95
CA VAL A 123 -15.07 27.47 10.39
C VAL A 123 -15.86 27.44 9.10
N GLU A 124 -17.11 27.92 9.14
CA GLU A 124 -17.80 28.27 7.91
C GLU A 124 -16.81 29.16 7.17
N LEU A 125 -16.25 28.61 6.08
CA LEU A 125 -15.30 29.30 5.23
C LEU A 125 -16.10 30.44 4.63
N ASP A 126 -16.23 31.55 5.37
CA ASP A 126 -16.52 32.85 4.82
C ASP A 126 -15.53 32.96 3.67
N PRO A 127 -16.01 32.95 2.40
CA PRO A 127 -15.25 32.53 1.23
C PRO A 127 -13.91 33.23 1.26
N GLN A 128 -12.93 32.47 1.74
CA GLN A 128 -11.64 32.99 2.13
C GLN A 128 -11.06 33.54 0.85
N GLN A 129 -10.98 34.87 0.78
CA GLN A 129 -10.60 35.63 -0.41
C GLN A 129 -9.60 34.82 -1.22
N ASP A 130 -9.98 34.47 -2.44
CA ASP A 130 -9.15 33.73 -3.38
C ASP A 130 -7.71 34.22 -3.26
N ASN A 131 -6.80 33.25 -3.15
CA ASN A 131 -5.37 33.46 -2.95
C ASN A 131 -4.88 34.73 -3.65
N PRO A 132 -4.31 35.72 -2.93
CA PRO A 132 -3.92 37.01 -3.51
C PRO A 132 -2.78 36.91 -4.54
N PHE A 133 -2.22 35.71 -4.73
CA PHE A 133 -1.23 35.39 -5.76
C PHE A 133 -1.82 34.60 -6.94
N ASP A 134 -3.13 34.41 -6.99
CA ASP A 134 -3.79 33.85 -8.18
C ASP A 134 -3.97 34.98 -9.21
N PHE A 135 -2.92 35.21 -9.98
CA PHE A 135 -3.01 36.10 -11.14
C PHE A 135 -4.04 35.51 -12.09
N PRO A 136 -5.08 36.26 -12.51
CA PRO A 136 -6.05 35.76 -13.46
C PRO A 136 -5.31 35.31 -14.70
N ARG A 137 -5.24 33.99 -14.90
CA ARG A 137 -4.64 33.39 -16.07
C ARG A 137 -5.38 34.00 -17.27
N PRO A 138 -4.67 34.55 -18.28
CA PRO A 138 -5.35 35.15 -19.42
C PRO A 138 -6.37 34.14 -19.95
N PRO A 139 -7.62 34.56 -20.21
CA PRO A 139 -8.66 33.63 -20.62
C PRO A 139 -8.13 32.87 -21.80
N LYS A 140 -7.94 31.56 -21.61
CA LYS A 140 -7.60 30.66 -22.70
C LYS A 140 -8.63 30.94 -23.81
N PRO A 141 -8.20 31.14 -25.06
CA PRO A 141 -9.15 31.38 -26.14
C PRO A 141 -10.20 30.27 -26.10
N LYS A 142 -11.48 30.62 -26.32
CA LYS A 142 -12.68 29.76 -26.22
C LYS A 142 -12.63 28.44 -27.03
N ALA A 143 -11.52 28.17 -27.71
CA ALA A 143 -11.19 26.87 -28.30
C ALA A 143 -11.02 25.79 -27.22
N ASP A 144 -10.43 26.10 -26.06
CA ASP A 144 -10.16 25.11 -25.00
C ASP A 144 -11.45 24.54 -24.38
N GLU A 145 -12.47 25.38 -24.17
CA GLU A 145 -13.73 24.96 -23.54
C GLU A 145 -14.56 24.05 -24.46
N GLN A 146 -14.50 24.27 -25.77
CA GLN A 146 -15.11 23.38 -26.76
C GLN A 146 -14.34 22.06 -26.90
N GLU A 147 -13.01 22.09 -26.85
CA GLU A 147 -12.19 20.87 -26.87
C GLU A 147 -12.38 20.03 -25.60
N GLU A 148 -12.51 20.67 -24.43
CA GLU A 148 -12.81 19.98 -23.18
C GLU A 148 -14.22 19.40 -23.17
N LEU A 149 -15.23 20.12 -23.69
CA LEU A 149 -16.57 19.55 -23.88
C LEU A 149 -16.53 18.35 -24.84
N ARG A 150 -15.79 18.44 -25.94
CA ARG A 150 -15.65 17.34 -26.90
C ARG A 150 -14.96 16.14 -26.28
N ARG A 151 -13.88 16.35 -25.51
CA ARG A 151 -13.20 15.28 -24.77
C ARG A 151 -14.12 14.59 -23.77
N LYS A 152 -14.88 15.36 -22.99
CA LYS A 152 -15.86 14.80 -22.04
C LYS A 152 -16.95 14.01 -22.76
N GLN A 153 -17.46 14.51 -23.88
CA GLN A 153 -18.45 13.78 -24.69
C GLN A 153 -17.85 12.50 -25.30
N GLU A 154 -16.59 12.52 -25.74
CA GLU A 154 -15.90 11.34 -26.25
C GLU A 154 -15.66 10.29 -25.15
N GLU A 155 -15.30 10.72 -23.94
CA GLU A 155 -15.15 9.83 -22.79
C GLU A 155 -16.49 9.19 -22.40
N GLN A 156 -17.57 9.96 -22.34
CA GLN A 156 -18.92 9.44 -22.10
C GLN A 156 -19.33 8.43 -23.17
N ARG A 157 -19.10 8.74 -24.45
CA ARG A 157 -19.40 7.82 -25.56
C ARG A 157 -18.60 6.52 -25.45
N LYS A 158 -17.32 6.58 -25.07
CA LYS A 158 -16.48 5.39 -24.85
C LYS A 158 -16.98 4.55 -23.68
N ALA A 159 -17.38 5.18 -22.57
CA ALA A 159 -17.93 4.49 -21.42
C ALA A 159 -19.24 3.76 -21.76
N ILE A 160 -20.15 4.44 -22.48
CA ILE A 160 -21.42 3.85 -22.94
C ILE A 160 -21.17 2.70 -23.93
N LEU A 161 -20.20 2.84 -24.84
CA LEU A 161 -19.85 1.76 -25.78
C LEU A 161 -19.29 0.54 -25.03
N ALA A 162 -18.39 0.75 -24.07
CA ALA A 162 -17.83 -0.32 -23.26
C ALA A 162 -18.89 -1.02 -22.39
N SER A 163 -19.89 -0.28 -21.89
CA SER A 163 -21.01 -0.88 -21.14
C SER A 163 -21.99 -1.62 -22.06
N ALA A 164 -22.21 -1.14 -23.29
CA ALA A 164 -23.02 -1.82 -24.30
C ALA A 164 -22.40 -3.16 -24.75
N GLU A 165 -21.07 -3.23 -24.89
CA GLU A 165 -20.36 -4.47 -25.23
C GLU A 165 -20.50 -5.56 -24.15
N ARG A 166 -20.68 -5.17 -22.89
CA ARG A 166 -20.93 -6.11 -21.79
C ARG A 166 -22.36 -6.66 -21.80
N LEU A 167 -23.29 -6.03 -22.51
CA LEU A 167 -24.64 -6.53 -22.65
C LEU A 167 -24.64 -7.68 -23.66
N SER A 168 -24.81 -8.90 -23.15
CA SER A 168 -24.94 -10.10 -23.98
C SER A 168 -26.42 -10.46 -24.10
N LEU A 169 -26.96 -10.37 -25.32
CA LEU A 169 -28.29 -10.87 -25.63
C LEU A 169 -28.26 -12.39 -25.75
N GLN A 170 -28.99 -13.07 -24.85
CA GLN A 170 -28.98 -14.53 -24.74
C GLN A 170 -30.19 -15.17 -25.43
N SER A 171 -31.37 -14.60 -25.26
CA SER A 171 -32.61 -15.13 -25.85
C SER A 171 -33.61 -14.01 -26.12
N ILE A 172 -34.43 -14.19 -27.15
CA ILE A 172 -35.52 -13.29 -27.51
C ILE A 172 -36.80 -14.12 -27.56
N VAL A 173 -37.82 -13.65 -26.83
CA VAL A 173 -39.18 -14.19 -26.91
C VAL A 173 -40.04 -13.15 -27.62
N HIS A 174 -40.35 -13.41 -28.88
CA HIS A 174 -41.20 -12.56 -29.70
C HIS A 174 -42.51 -13.28 -30.03
N GLY A 175 -43.57 -12.95 -29.29
CA GLY A 175 -44.93 -13.41 -29.53
C GLY A 175 -45.90 -12.26 -29.82
N ALA A 176 -47.11 -12.58 -30.28
CA ALA A 176 -48.13 -11.58 -30.62
C ALA A 176 -48.51 -10.68 -29.41
N ASN A 177 -48.54 -11.25 -28.21
CA ASN A 177 -48.94 -10.56 -26.97
C ASN A 177 -47.79 -10.35 -25.98
N VAL A 178 -46.62 -10.98 -26.20
CA VAL A 178 -45.50 -10.94 -25.25
C VAL A 178 -44.21 -10.69 -26.02
N ARG A 179 -43.53 -9.60 -25.68
CA ARG A 179 -42.20 -9.27 -26.18
C ARG A 179 -41.26 -9.13 -25.00
N ALA A 180 -40.36 -10.08 -24.86
CA ALA A 180 -39.37 -10.10 -23.80
C ALA A 180 -38.02 -10.54 -24.34
N CYS A 181 -36.95 -10.06 -23.74
CA CYS A 181 -35.59 -10.44 -24.08
C CYS A 181 -34.81 -10.79 -22.81
N MET A 182 -33.86 -11.70 -22.93
CA MET A 182 -32.99 -12.10 -21.84
C MET A 182 -31.62 -11.49 -22.06
N ILE A 183 -31.23 -10.57 -21.18
CA ILE A 183 -29.94 -9.89 -21.19
C ILE A 183 -29.29 -10.19 -19.84
N ASN A 184 -28.05 -10.72 -19.86
CA ASN A 184 -27.31 -11.10 -18.65
C ASN A 184 -28.15 -11.96 -17.68
N ASN A 185 -28.81 -13.00 -18.20
CA ASN A 185 -29.66 -13.92 -17.44
C ASN A 185 -30.92 -13.31 -16.78
N THR A 186 -31.25 -12.06 -17.09
CA THR A 186 -32.44 -11.37 -16.58
C THR A 186 -33.41 -11.09 -17.73
N LEU A 187 -34.69 -11.38 -17.50
CA LEU A 187 -35.75 -11.16 -18.49
C LEU A 187 -36.25 -9.72 -18.39
N TYR A 188 -36.27 -9.01 -19.53
CA TYR A 188 -36.74 -7.65 -19.63
C TYR A 188 -37.79 -7.49 -20.73
N THR A 189 -38.73 -6.56 -20.55
CA THR A 189 -39.74 -6.17 -21.55
C THR A 189 -39.45 -4.80 -22.16
N GLU A 190 -40.15 -4.45 -23.24
CA GLU A 190 -40.09 -3.10 -23.82
C GLU A 190 -40.40 -2.04 -22.74
N GLY A 191 -39.59 -0.97 -22.70
CA GLY A 191 -39.69 0.11 -21.72
C GLY A 191 -38.91 -0.09 -20.42
N GLN A 192 -38.41 -1.30 -20.13
CA GLN A 192 -37.59 -1.53 -18.94
C GLN A 192 -36.14 -1.07 -19.13
N THR A 193 -35.49 -0.75 -18.02
CA THR A 193 -34.08 -0.35 -17.97
C THR A 193 -33.19 -1.50 -17.53
N VAL A 194 -32.11 -1.73 -18.28
CA VAL A 194 -31.02 -2.64 -17.94
C VAL A 194 -29.75 -1.80 -17.79
N ASN A 195 -29.25 -1.70 -16.55
CA ASN A 195 -28.18 -0.77 -16.19
C ASN A 195 -28.55 0.68 -16.61
N GLU A 196 -27.81 1.26 -17.56
CA GLU A 196 -28.00 2.62 -18.11
C GLU A 196 -28.70 2.64 -19.47
N PHE A 197 -29.28 1.50 -19.89
CA PHE A 197 -29.92 1.34 -21.19
C PHE A 197 -31.41 1.06 -21.04
N THR A 198 -32.24 1.77 -21.79
CA THR A 198 -33.69 1.52 -21.90
C THR A 198 -33.98 0.70 -23.15
N ILE A 199 -34.76 -0.38 -23.01
CA ILE A 199 -35.18 -1.20 -24.15
C ILE A 199 -36.31 -0.49 -24.89
N GLU A 200 -36.07 -0.05 -26.13
CA GLU A 200 -37.09 0.63 -26.93
C GLU A 200 -37.97 -0.36 -27.69
N LYS A 201 -37.34 -1.33 -28.37
CA LYS A 201 -38.05 -2.23 -29.29
C LYS A 201 -37.40 -3.61 -29.32
N ILE A 202 -38.22 -4.64 -29.20
CA ILE A 202 -37.81 -6.04 -29.28
C ILE A 202 -38.31 -6.62 -30.61
N SER A 203 -37.37 -6.88 -31.53
CA SER A 203 -37.63 -7.56 -32.81
C SER A 203 -37.30 -9.05 -32.68
N SER A 204 -37.62 -9.87 -33.69
CA SER A 204 -37.40 -11.32 -33.63
C SER A 204 -35.92 -11.73 -33.63
N ASP A 205 -35.03 -10.93 -34.21
CA ASP A 205 -33.60 -11.21 -34.36
C ASP A 205 -32.69 -10.25 -33.58
N SER A 206 -33.25 -9.16 -33.07
CA SER A 206 -32.49 -8.03 -32.55
C SER A 206 -33.28 -7.22 -31.53
N VAL A 207 -32.56 -6.59 -30.60
CA VAL A 207 -33.13 -5.70 -29.58
C VAL A 207 -32.48 -4.33 -29.71
N VAL A 208 -33.29 -3.28 -29.78
CA VAL A 208 -32.82 -1.90 -29.80
C VAL A 208 -32.85 -1.35 -28.38
N VAL A 209 -31.68 -0.99 -27.88
CA VAL A 209 -31.53 -0.32 -26.58
C VAL A 209 -31.02 1.10 -26.76
N ARG A 210 -31.46 2.00 -25.90
CA ARG A 210 -31.10 3.43 -25.93
C ARG A 210 -30.44 3.82 -24.62
N SER A 211 -29.34 4.56 -24.70
CA SER A 211 -28.75 5.25 -23.55
C SER A 211 -28.44 6.69 -23.96
N GLY A 212 -29.14 7.64 -23.32
CA GLY A 212 -29.14 9.04 -23.74
C GLY A 212 -29.59 9.19 -25.21
N ASP A 213 -28.72 9.80 -26.02
CA ASP A 213 -28.95 10.04 -27.46
C ASP A 213 -28.52 8.89 -28.36
N LEU A 214 -27.85 7.88 -27.82
CA LEU A 214 -27.27 6.77 -28.59
C LEU A 214 -28.20 5.56 -28.58
N ARG A 215 -28.35 4.94 -29.76
CA ARG A 215 -29.11 3.70 -29.95
C ARG A 215 -28.16 2.58 -30.36
N PHE A 216 -28.27 1.45 -29.69
CA PHE A 216 -27.46 0.27 -29.93
C PHE A 216 -28.36 -0.89 -30.36
N LEU A 217 -27.93 -1.58 -31.41
CA LEU A 217 -28.57 -2.80 -31.89
C LEU A 217 -27.85 -4.01 -31.28
N LEU A 218 -28.52 -4.71 -30.38
CA LEU A 218 -28.04 -5.96 -29.81
C LEU A 218 -28.48 -7.14 -30.69
N ARG A 219 -27.53 -7.98 -31.08
CA ARG A 219 -27.75 -9.23 -31.80
C ARG A 219 -27.18 -10.39 -31.01
N MET A 220 -27.77 -11.57 -31.15
CA MET A 220 -27.23 -12.77 -30.51
C MET A 220 -25.84 -13.07 -31.08
N LYS A 221 -24.86 -13.26 -30.17
CA LYS A 221 -23.50 -13.66 -30.56
C LYS A 221 -23.57 -15.12 -31.01
N GLN A 222 -23.44 -15.36 -32.32
CA GLN A 222 -23.34 -16.72 -32.84
C GLN A 222 -22.07 -17.34 -32.27
N SER A 223 -22.21 -18.32 -31.38
CA SER A 223 -21.10 -19.19 -31.01
C SER A 223 -20.74 -20.00 -32.24
N ARG A 224 -19.60 -19.69 -32.86
CA ARG A 224 -18.96 -20.58 -33.82
C ARG A 224 -18.15 -21.63 -33.09
#